data_AF-A0A6I7PKM0-F1
#
_entry.id   AF-A0A6I7PKM0-F1
#
_cell.length_a   1.000
_cell.length_b   1.000
_cell.length_c   1.000
_cell.angle_alpha   90.00
_cell.angle_beta   90.00
_cell.angle_gamma   90.00
#
_symmetry.space_group_name_H-M   'P 1'
#
loop_
_entity.id
_entity.type
_entity.pdbx_description
1 polymer ?
#
loop_
_entity_poly.entity_id
_entity_poly.type
_entity_poly.pdbx_seq_one_letter_code
_entity_poly.pdbx_strand_id
1 'polypeptide(L)'
;MERASEALQATRIFECERLCLDALRIAHRGQDYERMARVLLPLQEARRLKRQRAADAGRIVQHESPDQATSIEPGCVLMHPPRCVGADGRALRERADKEETPLIVVVREPETSEGLWPIVAVGPATVRIRVEPPEELTPDWFLDVLEGLGDAAIESLNPEAPASTRINQLMDRLTTAPDHELLHQVLESACREAIRVGPDRRHPKPPLDDDEEDDEI
;
A
#
# COMPACT_ATOMS: atom_id res chain seq x y z
N MET A 1 18.98 -1.09 6.21
CA MET A 1 18.43 0.07 6.95
C MET A 1 19.20 1.35 6.64
N GLU A 2 20.52 1.38 6.81
CA GLU A 2 21.36 2.56 6.52
C GLU A 2 21.08 3.18 5.14
N ARG A 3 21.14 2.38 4.07
CA ARG A 3 20.82 2.83 2.70
C ARG A 3 19.43 3.47 2.54
N ALA A 4 18.42 2.96 3.25
CA ALA A 4 17.07 3.52 3.19
C ALA A 4 17.00 4.87 3.91
N SER A 5 17.65 5.00 5.06
CA SER A 5 17.78 6.27 5.78
C SER A 5 18.54 7.31 4.97
N GLU A 6 19.64 6.93 4.31
CA GLU A 6 20.40 7.79 3.40
C GLU A 6 19.55 8.25 2.19
N ALA A 7 18.79 7.33 1.60
CA ALA A 7 17.88 7.67 0.50
C ALA A 7 16.80 8.66 0.93
N LEU A 8 16.22 8.47 2.12
CA LEU A 8 15.22 9.38 2.69
C LEU A 8 15.80 10.77 2.95
N GLN A 9 16.99 10.85 3.58
CA GLN A 9 17.70 12.11 3.82
C GLN A 9 18.02 12.85 2.51
N ALA A 10 18.37 12.10 1.47
CA ALA A 10 18.60 12.63 0.13
C ALA A 10 17.31 12.90 -0.67
N THR A 11 16.12 12.77 -0.07
CA THR A 11 14.80 12.94 -0.72
C THR A 11 14.56 12.03 -1.95
N ARG A 12 15.28 10.92 -2.04
CA ARG A 12 15.11 9.85 -3.03
C ARG A 12 14.00 8.90 -2.59
N ILE A 13 12.76 9.40 -2.56
CA ILE A 13 11.60 8.75 -1.94
C ILE A 13 11.27 7.37 -2.53
N PHE A 14 11.34 7.19 -3.86
CA PHE A 14 11.07 5.91 -4.52
C PHE A 14 12.13 4.86 -4.19
N GLU A 15 13.40 5.26 -4.14
CA GLU A 15 14.47 4.37 -3.72
C GLU A 15 14.35 3.98 -2.25
N CYS A 16 14.01 4.94 -1.38
CA CYS A 16 13.74 4.66 0.02
C CYS A 16 12.60 3.66 0.19
N GLU A 17 11.48 3.86 -0.52
CA GLU A 17 10.35 2.93 -0.50
C GLU A 17 10.75 1.53 -0.95
N ARG A 18 11.45 1.39 -2.10
CA ARG A 18 11.93 0.09 -2.59
C ARG A 18 12.83 -0.62 -1.56
N LEU A 19 13.81 0.08 -1.01
CA LEU A 19 14.73 -0.46 0.00
C LEU A 19 13.99 -0.89 1.27
N CYS A 20 12.99 -0.12 1.70
CA CYS A 20 12.16 -0.46 2.85
C CYS A 20 11.28 -1.68 2.57
N LEU A 21 10.62 -1.75 1.40
CA LEU A 21 9.80 -2.90 1.02
C LEU A 21 10.61 -4.19 0.94
N ASP A 22 11.81 -4.14 0.37
CA ASP A 22 12.71 -5.30 0.33
C ASP A 22 13.13 -5.73 1.74
N ALA A 23 13.52 -4.79 2.59
CA ALA A 23 13.90 -5.07 3.97
C ALA A 23 12.71 -5.64 4.78
N LEU A 24 11.52 -5.08 4.60
CA LEU A 24 10.29 -5.52 5.27
C LEU A 24 9.93 -6.95 4.85
N ARG A 25 10.02 -7.26 3.55
CA ARG A 25 9.78 -8.61 3.00
C ARG A 25 10.76 -9.64 3.55
N ILE A 26 12.05 -9.32 3.59
CA ILE A 26 13.08 -10.21 4.16
C ILE A 26 12.82 -10.45 5.65
N ALA A 27 12.57 -9.38 6.40
CA ALA A 27 12.28 -9.46 7.83
C ALA A 27 11.02 -10.28 8.12
N HIS A 28 9.96 -10.08 7.34
CA HIS A 28 8.70 -10.81 7.46
C HIS A 28 8.86 -12.30 7.20
N ARG A 29 9.61 -12.70 6.16
CA ARG A 29 9.90 -14.12 5.89
C ARG A 29 10.62 -14.80 7.05
N GLY A 30 11.60 -14.11 7.64
CA GLY A 30 12.38 -14.58 8.79
C GLY A 30 11.72 -14.37 10.16
N GLN A 31 10.49 -13.83 10.21
CA GLN A 31 9.79 -13.47 11.45
C GLN A 31 10.60 -12.53 12.37
N ASP A 32 11.47 -11.70 11.78
CA ASP A 32 12.25 -10.67 12.47
C ASP A 32 11.36 -9.45 12.71
N TYR A 33 10.44 -9.57 13.66
CA TYR A 33 9.45 -8.53 13.99
C TYR A 33 10.11 -7.25 14.51
N GLU A 34 11.31 -7.35 15.09
CA GLU A 34 12.07 -6.17 15.50
C GLU A 34 12.55 -5.37 14.29
N ARG A 35 13.12 -6.05 13.29
CA ARG A 35 13.50 -5.40 12.04
C ARG A 35 12.29 -4.87 11.29
N MET A 36 11.18 -5.61 11.24
CA MET A 36 9.93 -5.10 10.65
C MET A 36 9.51 -3.77 11.30
N ALA A 37 9.42 -3.72 12.63
CA ALA A 37 9.02 -2.51 13.35
C ALA A 37 9.92 -1.30 13.04
N ARG A 38 11.23 -1.51 12.89
CA ARG A 38 12.20 -0.45 12.55
C ARG A 38 12.07 0.05 11.11
N VAL A 39 11.58 -0.78 10.18
CA VAL A 39 11.44 -0.43 8.75
C VAL A 39 10.19 0.41 8.48
N LEU A 40 9.15 0.30 9.31
CA LEU A 40 7.84 0.88 9.01
C LEU A 40 7.82 2.40 9.01
N LEU A 41 8.54 3.06 9.93
CA LEU A 41 8.59 4.51 9.98
C LEU A 41 9.22 5.15 8.72
N PRO A 42 10.42 4.76 8.25
CA PRO A 42 10.96 5.31 7.01
C PRO A 42 10.13 4.95 5.78
N LEU A 43 9.46 3.79 5.76
CA LEU A 43 8.51 3.43 4.70
C LEU A 43 7.31 4.38 4.68
N GLN A 44 6.69 4.61 5.84
CA GLN A 44 5.56 5.52 6.01
C GLN A 44 5.93 6.93 5.52
N GLU A 45 7.09 7.43 5.92
CA GLU A 45 7.52 8.78 5.55
C GLU A 45 7.80 8.91 4.05
N ALA A 46 8.44 7.92 3.42
CA ALA A 46 8.65 7.91 1.97
C ALA A 46 7.33 7.98 1.21
N ARG A 47 6.33 7.20 1.64
CA ARG A 47 5.00 7.18 1.03
C ARG A 47 4.22 8.46 1.28
N ARG A 48 4.28 9.02 2.50
CA ARG A 48 3.70 10.32 2.83
C ARG A 48 4.22 11.41 1.89
N LEU A 49 5.54 11.49 1.69
CA LEU A 49 6.15 12.44 0.78
C LEU A 49 5.75 12.19 -0.69
N LYS A 50 5.62 10.93 -1.11
CA LYS A 50 5.13 10.56 -2.45
C LYS A 50 3.71 11.09 -2.67
N ARG A 51 2.79 10.85 -1.73
CA ARG A 51 1.40 11.37 -1.79
C ARG A 51 1.36 12.89 -1.82
N GLN A 52 2.14 13.54 -0.96
CA GLN A 52 2.21 15.00 -0.92
C GLN A 52 2.64 15.56 -2.28
N ARG A 53 3.70 15.02 -2.89
CA ARG A 53 4.16 15.46 -4.22
C ARG A 53 3.14 15.23 -5.32
N ALA A 54 2.38 14.14 -5.24
CA ALA A 54 1.30 13.85 -6.18
C ALA A 54 0.15 14.87 -6.05
N ALA A 55 -0.26 15.17 -4.82
CA ALA A 55 -1.30 16.16 -4.53
C ALA A 55 -0.86 17.58 -4.92
N ASP A 56 0.36 17.98 -4.55
CA ASP A 56 0.94 19.30 -4.85
C ASP A 56 1.12 19.57 -6.34
N ALA A 57 1.17 18.53 -7.18
CA ALA A 57 1.22 18.69 -8.64
C ALA A 57 -0.06 19.34 -9.20
N GLY A 58 -1.18 19.27 -8.47
CA GLY A 58 -2.45 19.92 -8.83
C GLY A 58 -3.13 19.34 -10.08
N ARG A 59 -2.56 18.31 -10.68
CA ARG A 59 -3.05 17.69 -11.91
C ARG A 59 -4.02 16.58 -11.58
N ILE A 60 -5.22 16.64 -12.15
CA ILE A 60 -6.27 15.65 -11.94
C ILE A 60 -6.74 15.13 -13.30
N VAL A 61 -6.78 13.82 -13.48
CA VAL A 61 -7.31 13.18 -14.70
C VAL A 61 -8.25 12.05 -14.39
N GLN A 62 -9.16 11.82 -15.32
CA GLN A 62 -10.12 10.73 -15.29
C GLN A 62 -9.82 9.75 -16.43
N HIS A 63 -9.89 8.46 -16.14
CA HIS A 63 -9.67 7.38 -17.11
C HIS A 63 -10.83 6.38 -17.05
N GLU A 64 -11.47 6.19 -18.19
CA GLU A 64 -12.55 5.21 -18.42
C GLU A 64 -12.01 3.86 -18.94
N SER A 65 -10.76 3.86 -19.43
CA SER A 65 -10.04 2.71 -19.93
C SER A 65 -8.57 2.75 -19.49
N PRO A 66 -7.95 1.61 -19.13
CA PRO A 66 -6.52 1.54 -18.84
C PRO A 66 -5.64 2.03 -20.01
N ASP A 67 -6.13 1.91 -21.24
CA ASP A 67 -5.44 2.37 -22.45
C ASP A 67 -5.23 3.91 -22.50
N GLN A 68 -5.97 4.68 -21.69
CA GLN A 68 -5.82 6.15 -21.64
C GLN A 68 -4.63 6.59 -20.78
N ALA A 69 -4.12 5.71 -19.94
CA ALA A 69 -2.94 5.98 -19.10
C ALA A 69 -1.65 5.67 -19.89
N THR A 70 -1.40 6.33 -21.03
CA THR A 70 -0.20 6.09 -21.86
C THR A 70 1.05 6.78 -21.33
N SER A 71 0.91 8.00 -20.82
CA SER A 71 1.98 8.74 -20.15
C SER A 71 1.60 8.96 -18.69
N ILE A 72 2.56 8.71 -17.80
CA ILE A 72 2.38 8.93 -16.36
C ILE A 72 3.01 10.27 -16.00
N GLU A 73 2.18 11.21 -15.56
CA GLU A 73 2.60 12.50 -15.03
C GLU A 73 2.23 12.61 -13.55
N PRO A 74 2.97 13.39 -12.74
CA PRO A 74 2.62 13.56 -11.33
C PRO A 74 1.20 14.13 -11.16
N GLY A 75 0.44 13.62 -10.20
CA GLY A 75 -0.95 14.05 -9.96
C GLY A 75 -1.86 12.99 -9.36
N CYS A 76 -3.17 13.23 -9.51
CA CYS A 76 -4.24 12.34 -9.09
C CYS A 76 -4.99 11.78 -10.30
N VAL A 77 -5.32 10.49 -10.25
CA VAL A 77 -6.04 9.77 -11.31
C VAL A 77 -7.25 9.08 -10.72
N LEU A 78 -8.44 9.40 -11.24
CA LEU A 78 -9.63 8.61 -11.03
C LEU A 78 -9.82 7.65 -12.19
N MET A 79 -9.66 6.36 -11.94
CA MET A 79 -10.05 5.31 -12.87
C MET A 79 -11.48 4.87 -12.60
N HIS A 80 -12.31 4.79 -13.62
CA HIS A 80 -13.74 4.51 -13.44
C HIS A 80 -14.31 3.67 -14.59
N PRO A 81 -15.52 3.10 -14.43
CA PRO A 81 -16.16 2.29 -15.45
C PRO A 81 -16.38 3.10 -16.74
N PRO A 82 -16.51 2.43 -17.91
CA PRO A 82 -16.87 1.01 -18.05
C PRO A 82 -15.71 0.02 -18.15
N ARG A 83 -14.47 0.44 -18.43
CA ARG A 83 -13.36 -0.48 -18.75
C ARG A 83 -12.23 -0.52 -17.72
N CYS A 84 -12.32 0.25 -16.64
CA CYS A 84 -11.37 0.16 -15.53
C CYS A 84 -11.92 -0.68 -14.37
N VAL A 85 -11.05 -1.50 -13.79
CA VAL A 85 -11.27 -2.25 -12.56
C VAL A 85 -10.13 -2.01 -11.57
N GLY A 86 -10.32 -2.45 -10.31
CA GLY A 86 -9.31 -2.24 -9.26
C GLY A 86 -7.91 -2.77 -9.59
N ALA A 87 -7.83 -3.85 -10.38
CA ALA A 87 -6.55 -4.39 -10.86
C ALA A 87 -5.81 -3.42 -11.80
N ASP A 88 -6.53 -2.65 -12.63
CA ASP A 88 -5.92 -1.66 -13.53
C ASP A 88 -5.32 -0.49 -12.73
N GLY A 89 -6.00 -0.05 -11.68
CA GLY A 89 -5.47 1.00 -10.80
C GLY A 89 -4.22 0.56 -10.04
N ARG A 90 -4.18 -0.70 -9.59
CA ARG A 90 -2.96 -1.29 -9.05
C ARG A 90 -1.83 -1.30 -10.08
N ALA A 91 -2.10 -1.76 -11.30
CA ALA A 91 -1.11 -1.82 -12.37
C ALA A 91 -0.57 -0.42 -12.73
N LEU A 92 -1.43 0.60 -12.78
CA LEU A 92 -1.03 1.98 -13.02
C LEU A 92 -0.11 2.50 -11.90
N ARG A 93 -0.46 2.25 -10.62
CA ARG A 93 0.38 2.62 -9.48
C ARG A 93 1.75 1.95 -9.52
N GLU A 94 1.80 0.64 -9.75
CA GLU A 94 3.07 -0.10 -9.85
C GLU A 94 3.96 0.41 -10.99
N ARG A 95 3.34 0.79 -12.12
CA ARG A 95 4.06 1.38 -13.25
C ARG A 95 4.57 2.79 -12.93
N ALA A 96 3.78 3.61 -12.24
CA ALA A 96 4.19 4.93 -11.76
C ALA A 96 5.37 4.84 -10.77
N ASP A 97 5.34 3.87 -9.85
CA ASP A 97 6.43 3.62 -8.91
C ASP A 97 7.72 3.18 -9.62
N LYS A 98 7.60 2.40 -10.70
CA LYS A 98 8.73 2.00 -11.55
C LYS A 98 9.33 3.18 -12.33
N GLU A 99 8.48 4.08 -12.80
CA GLU A 99 8.87 5.31 -13.50
C GLU A 99 9.31 6.44 -12.55
N GLU A 100 9.22 6.22 -11.24
CA GLU A 100 9.51 7.21 -10.18
C GLU A 100 8.65 8.48 -10.30
N THR A 101 7.39 8.31 -10.71
CA THR A 101 6.41 9.39 -10.87
C THR A 101 5.41 9.41 -9.72
N PRO A 102 5.34 10.49 -8.91
CA PRO A 102 4.39 10.56 -7.79
C PRO A 102 2.94 10.62 -8.25
N LEU A 103 2.19 9.55 -8.01
CA LEU A 103 0.82 9.40 -8.51
C LEU A 103 -0.12 8.88 -7.42
N ILE A 104 -1.26 9.54 -7.23
CA ILE A 104 -2.39 8.99 -6.48
C ILE A 104 -3.37 8.37 -7.47
N VAL A 105 -3.75 7.12 -7.25
CA VAL A 105 -4.72 6.40 -8.10
C VAL A 105 -5.89 5.93 -7.24
N VAL A 106 -7.08 6.40 -7.58
CA VAL A 106 -8.35 5.96 -7.00
C VAL A 106 -9.14 5.24 -8.07
N VAL A 107 -9.74 4.10 -7.71
CA VAL A 107 -10.58 3.32 -8.63
C VAL A 107 -12.00 3.27 -8.14
N ARG A 108 -12.92 3.74 -8.97
CA ARG A 108 -14.35 3.67 -8.77
C ARG A 108 -14.94 2.43 -9.47
N GLU A 109 -15.85 1.73 -8.80
CA GLU A 109 -16.75 0.73 -9.39
C GLU A 109 -18.09 1.39 -9.84
N PRO A 110 -18.94 0.72 -10.64
CA PRO A 110 -20.23 1.28 -11.06
C PRO A 110 -21.07 1.79 -9.89
N GLU A 111 -21.82 2.86 -10.14
CA GLU A 111 -22.66 3.49 -9.11
C GLU A 111 -23.66 2.50 -8.52
N THR A 112 -23.84 2.59 -7.21
CA THR A 112 -24.86 1.81 -6.52
C THR A 112 -26.25 2.43 -6.76
N SER A 113 -27.31 1.68 -6.48
CA SER A 113 -28.68 2.21 -6.49
C SER A 113 -28.91 3.34 -5.47
N GLU A 114 -28.01 3.49 -4.50
CA GLU A 114 -28.06 4.51 -3.44
C GLU A 114 -27.40 5.83 -3.86
N GLY A 115 -26.87 5.92 -5.09
CA GLY A 115 -26.16 7.11 -5.58
C GLY A 115 -24.73 7.25 -5.04
N LEU A 116 -24.28 6.33 -4.17
CA LEU A 116 -22.92 6.31 -3.66
C LEU A 116 -21.96 5.70 -4.67
N TRP A 117 -20.73 6.22 -4.69
CA TRP A 117 -19.61 5.67 -5.46
C TRP A 117 -18.90 4.61 -4.62
N PRO A 118 -18.91 3.33 -5.05
CA PRO A 118 -18.00 2.35 -4.47
C PRO A 118 -16.58 2.62 -4.97
N ILE A 119 -15.65 2.80 -4.04
CA ILE A 119 -14.22 2.89 -4.33
C ILE A 119 -13.57 1.57 -3.92
N VAL A 120 -12.67 1.06 -4.76
CA VAL A 120 -12.00 -0.22 -4.55
C VAL A 120 -10.49 -0.10 -4.64
N ALA A 121 -9.80 -0.77 -3.72
CA ALA A 121 -8.37 -1.07 -3.83
C ALA A 121 -8.19 -2.59 -3.90
N VAL A 122 -7.42 -3.06 -4.89
CA VAL A 122 -7.13 -4.48 -5.10
C VAL A 122 -5.63 -4.74 -4.93
N GLY A 123 -5.30 -5.79 -4.19
CA GLY A 123 -3.96 -6.33 -3.95
C GLY A 123 -4.09 -7.77 -3.45
N PRO A 124 -3.21 -8.24 -2.55
CA PRO A 124 -3.41 -9.51 -1.84
C PRO A 124 -4.73 -9.54 -1.04
N ALA A 125 -5.18 -8.38 -0.57
CA ALA A 125 -6.53 -8.16 -0.07
C ALA A 125 -7.34 -7.26 -1.02
N THR A 126 -8.67 -7.33 -0.94
CA THR A 126 -9.55 -6.34 -1.59
C THR A 126 -10.26 -5.52 -0.52
N VAL A 127 -10.18 -4.20 -0.65
CA VAL A 127 -10.82 -3.25 0.28
C VAL A 127 -11.77 -2.36 -0.50
N ARG A 128 -12.93 -2.09 0.08
CA ARG A 128 -13.97 -1.24 -0.52
C ARG A 128 -14.54 -0.27 0.49
N ILE A 129 -14.78 0.95 0.03
CA ILE A 129 -15.58 1.94 0.74
C ILE A 129 -16.68 2.46 -0.18
N ARG A 130 -17.67 3.13 0.41
CA ARG A 130 -18.67 3.90 -0.34
C ARG A 130 -18.49 5.36 0.04
N VAL A 131 -18.40 6.23 -0.95
CA VAL A 131 -18.27 7.67 -0.77
C VAL A 131 -19.38 8.39 -1.52
N GLU A 132 -19.75 9.56 -1.05
CA GLU A 132 -20.60 10.46 -1.82
C GLU A 132 -19.83 10.93 -3.06
N PRO A 133 -20.50 11.00 -4.23
CA PRO A 133 -19.90 11.63 -5.41
C PRO A 133 -19.50 13.07 -5.07
N PRO A 134 -18.25 13.49 -5.32
CA PRO A 134 -17.87 14.87 -5.08
C PRO A 134 -18.50 15.79 -6.12
N GLU A 135 -18.78 17.03 -5.74
CA GLU A 135 -19.17 18.08 -6.70
C GLU A 135 -18.01 18.37 -7.68
N GLU A 136 -16.78 18.35 -7.17
CA GLU A 136 -15.55 18.54 -7.93
C GLU A 136 -14.45 17.61 -7.40
N LEU A 137 -13.66 17.02 -8.31
CA LEU A 137 -12.49 16.25 -7.93
C LEU A 137 -11.38 17.22 -7.51
N THR A 138 -10.92 17.09 -6.27
CA THR A 138 -9.81 17.88 -5.70
C THR A 138 -8.74 16.95 -5.14
N PRO A 139 -7.47 17.38 -5.00
CA PRO A 139 -6.45 16.55 -4.37
C PRO A 139 -6.85 16.10 -2.96
N ASP A 140 -7.51 16.97 -2.19
CA ASP A 140 -8.02 16.64 -0.85
C ASP A 140 -9.05 15.51 -0.89
N TRP A 141 -9.97 15.51 -1.86
CA TRP A 141 -10.91 14.39 -2.02
C TRP A 141 -10.19 13.06 -2.26
N PHE A 142 -9.13 13.04 -3.07
CA PHE A 142 -8.33 11.83 -3.28
C PHE A 142 -7.66 11.38 -1.98
N LEU A 143 -7.12 12.31 -1.18
CA LEU A 143 -6.49 11.99 0.10
C LEU A 143 -7.50 11.42 1.10
N ASP A 144 -8.68 12.01 1.20
CA ASP A 144 -9.76 11.53 2.08
C ASP A 144 -10.24 10.14 1.67
N VAL A 145 -10.34 9.87 0.37
CA VAL A 145 -10.68 8.53 -0.16
C VAL A 145 -9.61 7.50 0.19
N LEU A 146 -8.32 7.85 0.07
CA LEU A 146 -7.22 6.96 0.46
C LEU A 146 -7.21 6.71 1.97
N GLU A 147 -7.54 7.71 2.77
CA GLU A 147 -7.69 7.56 4.22
C GLU A 147 -8.81 6.56 4.54
N GLY A 148 -10.01 6.79 4.01
CA GLY A 148 -11.14 5.87 4.22
C GLY A 148 -10.86 4.44 3.77
N LEU A 149 -10.13 4.23 2.67
CA LEU A 149 -9.72 2.89 2.23
C LEU A 149 -8.80 2.21 3.25
N GLY A 150 -7.87 2.94 3.85
CA GLY A 150 -6.97 2.37 4.85
C GLY A 150 -7.66 2.10 6.19
N ASP A 151 -8.59 2.97 6.62
CA ASP A 151 -9.44 2.73 7.78
C ASP A 151 -10.27 1.45 7.60
N ALA A 152 -10.97 1.32 6.47
CA ALA A 152 -11.73 0.11 6.16
C ALA A 152 -10.84 -1.15 6.10
N ALA A 153 -9.59 -1.00 5.65
CA ALA A 153 -8.63 -2.10 5.68
C ALA A 153 -8.32 -2.54 7.12
N ILE A 154 -8.13 -1.61 8.05
CA ILE A 154 -7.88 -1.89 9.47
C ILE A 154 -9.11 -2.48 10.13
N GLU A 155 -10.30 -1.90 9.93
CA GLU A 155 -11.56 -2.36 10.52
C GLU A 155 -11.91 -3.80 10.13
N SER A 156 -11.47 -4.24 8.94
CA SER A 156 -11.68 -5.61 8.48
C SER A 156 -10.85 -6.69 9.21
N LEU A 157 -9.93 -6.29 10.10
CA LEU A 157 -9.08 -7.22 10.85
C LEU A 157 -9.83 -7.83 12.04
N ASN A 158 -9.53 -9.09 12.35
CA ASN A 158 -9.95 -9.68 13.62
C ASN A 158 -8.95 -9.27 14.73
N PRO A 159 -9.35 -8.42 15.70
CA PRO A 159 -8.44 -7.94 16.74
C PRO A 159 -7.96 -9.07 17.67
N GLU A 160 -8.74 -10.14 17.80
CA GLU A 160 -8.47 -11.29 18.67
C GLU A 160 -7.53 -12.33 18.04
N ALA A 161 -7.18 -12.16 16.76
CA ALA A 161 -6.25 -13.08 16.10
C ALA A 161 -4.84 -12.95 16.69
N PRO A 162 -4.03 -14.04 16.69
CA PRO A 162 -2.64 -13.98 17.13
C PRO A 162 -1.85 -12.88 16.43
N ALA A 163 -0.89 -12.25 17.13
CA ALA A 163 -0.10 -11.15 16.58
C ALA A 163 0.57 -11.49 15.25
N SER A 164 1.13 -12.70 15.10
CA SER A 164 1.72 -13.19 13.85
C SER A 164 0.71 -13.25 12.70
N THR A 165 -0.51 -13.70 12.97
CA THR A 165 -1.61 -13.73 11.99
C THR A 165 -2.04 -12.32 11.60
N ARG A 166 -2.18 -11.41 12.56
CA ARG A 166 -2.52 -10.00 12.29
C ARG A 166 -1.44 -9.31 11.46
N ILE A 167 -0.15 -9.58 11.75
CA ILE A 167 0.98 -9.09 10.95
C ILE A 167 0.84 -9.53 9.49
N ASN A 168 0.55 -10.81 9.21
CA ASN A 168 0.36 -11.28 7.83
C ASN A 168 -0.81 -10.55 7.14
N GLN A 169 -1.94 -10.44 7.82
CA GLN A 169 -3.11 -9.75 7.29
C GLN A 169 -2.87 -8.26 7.04
N LEU A 170 -2.07 -7.61 7.90
CA LEU A 170 -1.66 -6.22 7.76
C LEU A 170 -0.65 -6.03 6.62
N MET A 171 0.25 -6.98 6.38
CA MET A 171 1.15 -6.96 5.22
C MET A 171 0.37 -6.99 3.90
N ASP A 172 -0.67 -7.82 3.81
CA ASP A 172 -1.56 -7.88 2.64
C ASP A 172 -2.27 -6.54 2.42
N ARG A 173 -2.80 -5.95 3.49
CA ARG A 173 -3.50 -4.65 3.45
C ARG A 173 -2.58 -3.49 3.15
N LEU A 174 -1.36 -3.49 3.68
CA LEU A 174 -0.34 -2.49 3.37
C LEU A 174 0.12 -2.57 1.91
N THR A 175 -0.02 -3.73 1.28
CA THR A 175 0.22 -3.87 -0.17
C THR A 175 -0.97 -3.34 -0.98
N THR A 176 -2.20 -3.55 -0.49
CA THR A 176 -3.43 -3.09 -1.15
C THR A 176 -3.65 -1.57 -1.04
N ALA A 177 -3.47 -0.99 0.15
CA ALA A 177 -3.64 0.42 0.47
C ALA A 177 -2.31 0.97 1.04
N PRO A 178 -1.29 1.14 0.18
CA PRO A 178 0.07 1.43 0.63
C PRO A 178 0.21 2.78 1.33
N ASP A 179 -0.67 3.71 0.96
CA ASP A 179 -0.58 5.12 1.26
C ASP A 179 -1.13 5.51 2.64
N HIS A 180 -1.75 4.58 3.37
CA HIS A 180 -2.37 4.86 4.66
C HIS A 180 -1.36 4.88 5.81
N GLU A 181 -1.27 5.99 6.53
CA GLU A 181 -0.27 6.13 7.60
C GLU A 181 -0.56 5.24 8.80
N LEU A 182 -1.82 5.18 9.24
CA LEU A 182 -2.20 4.37 10.39
C LEU A 182 -2.00 2.87 10.15
N LEU A 183 -2.04 2.38 8.89
CA LEU A 183 -1.75 0.97 8.60
C LEU A 183 -0.31 0.60 8.98
N HIS A 184 0.65 1.50 8.78
CA HIS A 184 2.04 1.28 9.16
C HIS A 184 2.19 1.22 10.68
N GLN A 185 1.50 2.11 11.39
CA GLN A 185 1.53 2.19 12.86
C GLN A 185 0.87 0.96 13.50
N VAL A 186 -0.27 0.50 12.96
CA VAL A 186 -0.95 -0.72 13.43
C VAL A 186 -0.08 -1.95 13.18
N LEU A 187 0.59 -2.05 12.02
CA LEU A 187 1.55 -3.11 11.75
C LEU A 187 2.76 -3.06 12.69
N GLU A 188 3.27 -1.88 13.01
CA GLU A 188 4.37 -1.71 13.97
C GLU A 188 3.96 -2.18 15.36
N SER A 189 2.77 -1.78 15.81
CA SER A 189 2.19 -2.19 17.09
C SER A 189 2.05 -3.72 17.17
N ALA A 190 1.55 -4.35 16.11
CA ALA A 190 1.44 -5.80 16.02
C ALA A 190 2.81 -6.50 16.08
N CYS A 191 3.83 -5.95 15.40
CA CYS A 191 5.22 -6.44 15.48
C CYS A 191 5.75 -6.34 16.92
N ARG A 192 5.56 -5.20 17.59
CA ARG A 192 5.98 -4.99 18.99
C ARG A 192 5.24 -5.91 19.97
N GLU A 193 3.99 -6.26 19.69
CA GLU A 193 3.26 -7.27 20.45
C GLU A 193 3.86 -8.67 20.24
N ALA A 194 4.13 -9.06 18.99
CA ALA A 194 4.74 -10.36 18.69
C ALA A 194 6.11 -10.53 19.36
N ILE A 195 6.93 -9.46 19.43
CA ILE A 195 8.20 -9.46 20.18
C ILE A 195 7.96 -9.75 21.66
N ARG A 196 6.96 -9.10 22.28
CA ARG A 196 6.67 -9.26 23.71
C ARG A 196 6.12 -10.64 24.06
N VAL A 197 5.25 -11.18 23.21
CA VAL A 197 4.61 -12.49 23.43
C VAL A 197 5.56 -13.65 23.09
N GLY A 198 6.50 -13.42 22.18
CA GLY A 198 7.39 -14.46 21.65
C GLY A 198 6.72 -15.28 20.53
N PRO A 199 7.46 -16.21 19.91
CA PRO A 199 6.97 -16.98 18.77
C PRO A 199 5.76 -17.83 19.14
N ASP A 200 4.72 -17.80 18.29
CA ASP A 200 3.55 -18.65 18.45
C ASP A 200 3.95 -20.12 18.22
N ARG A 201 4.04 -20.88 19.31
CA ARG A 201 4.41 -22.31 19.30
C ARG A 201 3.39 -23.20 18.58
N ARG A 202 2.19 -22.69 18.25
CA ARG A 202 1.09 -23.50 17.68
C ARG A 202 1.19 -23.66 16.17
N HIS A 203 1.96 -22.81 15.47
CA HIS A 203 2.12 -22.87 14.02
C HIS A 203 3.62 -22.82 13.64
N PRO A 204 4.35 -23.94 13.80
CA PRO A 204 5.68 -24.06 13.21
C PRO A 204 5.55 -23.97 11.67
N LYS A 205 6.41 -23.18 11.04
CA LYS A 205 6.48 -23.12 9.57
C LYS A 205 6.96 -24.48 9.03
N PRO A 206 6.52 -24.89 7.82
CA PRO A 206 7.24 -25.90 7.06
C PRO A 206 8.70 -25.45 6.90
N PRO A 207 9.67 -26.39 6.82
CA PRO A 207 11.06 -26.03 6.55
C PRO A 207 11.12 -25.15 5.31
N LEU A 208 12.02 -24.16 5.34
CA LEU A 208 12.37 -23.39 4.16
C LEU A 208 12.92 -24.40 3.15
N ASP A 209 12.27 -24.53 1.99
CA ASP A 209 12.94 -25.14 0.85
C ASP A 209 14.08 -24.19 0.48
N ASP A 210 15.30 -24.61 0.82
CA ASP A 210 16.51 -24.03 0.30
C ASP A 210 16.49 -24.32 -1.21
N ASP A 211 15.99 -23.37 -2.01
CA ASP A 211 16.21 -23.35 -3.46
C ASP A 211 17.72 -23.10 -3.70
N GLU A 212 18.54 -24.13 -3.47
CA GLU A 212 19.81 -24.33 -4.16
C GLU A 212 19.51 -25.17 -5.40
N GLU A 213 19.51 -24.54 -6.57
CA GLU A 213 20.00 -25.20 -7.78
C GLU A 213 20.64 -24.14 -8.69
N ASP A 214 21.97 -24.12 -8.58
CA ASP A 214 23.00 -23.90 -9.61
C ASP A 214 22.56 -23.34 -10.97
N ASP A 215 23.14 -22.19 -11.34
CA ASP A 215 23.45 -21.85 -12.73
C ASP A 215 24.88 -21.29 -12.82
N GLU A 216 25.86 -22.20 -12.71
CA GLU A 216 27.13 -22.09 -13.45
C GLU A 216 27.06 -23.08 -14.64
N ILE A 217 27.05 -22.54 -15.88
CA ILE A 217 27.90 -22.89 -17.04
C ILE A 217 27.62 -21.90 -18.17
#